data_AF-A0A0A5HWZ9-F1
#
_entry.id   AF-A0A0A5HWZ9-F1
#
_cell.length_a   1.000
_cell.length_b   1.000
_cell.length_c   1.000
_cell.angle_alpha   90.00
_cell.angle_beta   90.00
_cell.angle_gamma   90.00
#
_symmetry.space_group_name_H-M   'P 1'
#
loop_
_entity.id
_entity.type
_entity.pdbx_description
1 polymer ?
#
loop_
_entity_poly.entity_id
_entity_poly.type
_entity_poly.pdbx_seq_one_letter_code
_entity_poly.pdbx_strand_id
1 'polypeptide(L)' 'MTNEGKIEELKLRLSAFMTRIEELNPEQTSVEDVDQLIGLLEELEQKMNER' A
#
# COMPACT_ATOMS: atom_id res chain seq x y z
N MET A 1 -3.41 12.13 -19.16
CA MET A 1 -2.48 11.48 -18.20
C MET A 1 -2.10 10.15 -18.79
N THR A 2 -0.84 9.97 -19.19
CA THR A 2 -0.32 8.73 -19.76
C THR A 2 -0.32 7.62 -18.69
N ASN A 3 -0.49 6.35 -19.10
CA ASN A 3 -0.47 5.20 -18.18
C ASN A 3 0.80 5.15 -17.32
N GLU A 4 1.92 5.68 -17.82
CA GLU A 4 3.18 5.80 -17.09
C GLU A 4 3.07 6.66 -15.83
N GLY A 5 2.31 7.77 -15.86
CA GLY A 5 2.13 8.62 -14.68
C GLY A 5 1.32 7.96 -13.57
N LYS A 6 0.36 7.10 -13.92
CA LYS A 6 -0.39 6.29 -12.94
C LYS A 6 0.49 5.22 -12.30
N ILE A 7 1.34 4.57 -13.10
CA ILE A 7 2.27 3.54 -12.62
C ILE A 7 3.34 4.14 -11.69
N GLU A 8 3.85 5.34 -11.99
CA GLU A 8 4.77 6.07 -11.12
C GLU A 8 4.12 6.41 -9.77
N GLU A 9 2.88 6.88 -9.76
CA GLU A 9 2.15 7.19 -8.53
C GLU A 9 1.93 5.92 -7.67
N LEU A 10 1.56 4.80 -8.32
CA LEU A 10 1.39 3.49 -7.69
C LEU A 10 2.70 3.00 -7.03
N LYS A 11 3.83 3.13 -7.73
CA LYS A 11 5.15 2.80 -7.19
C LYS A 11 5.48 3.65 -5.96
N LEU A 12 5.21 4.96 -6.02
CA LEU A 12 5.49 5.87 -4.91
C LEU A 12 4.68 5.48 -3.66
N ARG A 13 3.40 5.11 -3.84
CA ARG A 13 2.53 4.64 -2.73
C ARG A 13 3.01 3.33 -2.14
N LEU A 14 3.44 2.38 -2.96
CA LEU A 14 4.01 1.10 -2.50
C LEU A 14 5.31 1.30 -1.71
N SER A 15 6.19 2.19 -2.15
CA SER A 15 7.42 2.52 -1.41
C SER A 15 7.13 3.16 -0.05
N ALA A 16 6.15 4.09 0.00
CA ALA A 16 5.71 4.69 1.27
C ALA A 16 5.08 3.65 2.21
N PHE A 17 4.31 2.71 1.65
CA PHE A 17 3.72 1.61 2.41
C PHE A 17 4.79 0.67 3.00
N MET A 18 5.82 0.29 2.22
CA MET A 18 6.92 -0.53 2.73
C MET A 18 7.67 0.15 3.87
N THR A 19 7.96 1.44 3.73
CA THR A 19 8.61 2.23 4.81
C THR A 19 7.76 2.22 6.07
N ARG A 20 6.44 2.37 5.93
CA ARG A 20 5.52 2.34 7.08
C ARG A 20 5.48 0.97 7.76
N ILE A 21 5.60 -0.13 7.02
CA ILE A 21 5.70 -1.48 7.60
C ILE A 21 7.00 -1.65 8.38
N GLU A 22 8.13 -1.14 7.86
CA GLU A 22 9.42 -1.21 8.56
C GLU A 22 9.41 -0.42 9.88
N GLU A 23 8.60 0.63 9.96
CA GLU A 23 8.41 1.45 11.16
C GLU A 23 7.36 0.90 12.15
N LEU A 24 6.60 -0.14 11.79
CA LEU A 24 5.60 -0.73 12.69
C LEU A 24 6.27 -1.40 13.88
N ASN A 25 5.92 -0.92 15.08
CA ASN A 25 6.30 -1.60 16.31
C ASN A 25 5.23 -2.66 16.66
N PRO A 26 5.56 -3.96 16.63
CA PRO A 26 4.60 -5.03 16.89
C PRO A 26 4.02 -5.00 18.32
N GLU A 27 4.66 -4.32 19.27
CA GLU A 27 4.12 -4.15 20.64
C GLU A 27 3.06 -3.05 20.74
N GLN A 28 3.00 -2.15 19.74
CA GLN A 28 2.07 -1.01 19.69
C GLN A 28 1.06 -1.11 18.56
N THR A 29 1.27 -2.04 17.63
CA THR A 29 0.42 -2.26 16.46
C THR A 29 -0.66 -3.27 16.80
N SER A 30 -1.93 -2.89 16.61
CA SER A 30 -3.06 -3.78 16.84
C SER A 30 -3.34 -4.63 15.60
N VAL A 31 -4.01 -5.77 15.76
CA VAL A 31 -4.44 -6.62 14.63
C VAL A 31 -5.32 -5.83 13.65
N GLU A 32 -6.16 -4.93 14.17
CA GLU A 32 -7.00 -4.04 13.36
C GLU A 32 -6.18 -3.09 12.47
N ASP A 33 -5.03 -2.61 12.94
CA ASP A 33 -4.12 -1.76 12.15
C ASP A 33 -3.49 -2.56 11.01
N VAL A 34 -3.15 -3.83 11.28
CA VAL A 34 -2.64 -4.77 10.27
C VAL A 34 -3.72 -5.09 9.23
N ASP A 35 -4.95 -5.34 9.64
CA ASP A 35 -6.08 -5.58 8.72
C ASP A 35 -6.34 -4.36 7.81
N GLN A 36 -6.23 -3.13 8.34
CA GLN A 36 -6.35 -1.92 7.52
C GLN A 36 -5.21 -1.78 6.50
N LEU A 37 -3.98 -2.13 6.90
CA LEU A 37 -2.83 -2.10 6.00
C LEU A 37 -2.98 -3.14 4.88
N ILE A 38 -3.48 -4.33 5.19
CA ILE A 38 -3.78 -5.37 4.20
C ILE A 38 -4.85 -4.88 3.22
N GLY A 39 -5.95 -4.30 3.71
CA GLY A 39 -7.01 -3.77 2.84
C GLY A 39 -6.54 -2.66 1.89
N LEU A 40 -5.64 -1.78 2.34
CA LEU A 40 -5.03 -0.77 1.47
C LEU A 40 -4.17 -1.38 0.36
N LEU A 41 -3.52 -2.52 0.64
CA LEU A 41 -2.70 -3.24 -0.33
C LEU A 41 -3.58 -3.97 -1.37
N GLU A 42 -4.67 -4.58 -0.92
CA GLU A 42 -5.67 -5.20 -1.81
C GLU A 42 -6.32 -4.17 -2.76
N GLU A 43 -6.63 -2.97 -2.26
CA GLU A 43 -7.17 -1.89 -3.09
C GLU A 43 -6.17 -1.43 -4.17
N LEU A 44 -4.88 -1.37 -3.81
CA LEU A 44 -3.79 -1.07 -4.75
C LEU A 44 -3.65 -2.16 -5.82
N GLU A 45 -3.69 -3.43 -5.42
CA GLU A 45 -3.65 -4.56 -6.34
C GLU A 45 -4.84 -4.57 -7.29
N GLN A 46 -6.04 -4.32 -6.77
CA GLN A 46 -7.26 -4.28 -7.58
C GLN A 46 -7.17 -3.17 -8.64
N LYS A 47 -6.69 -1.96 -8.26
CA LYS A 47 -6.47 -0.85 -9.22
C LYS A 47 -5.42 -1.16 -10.28
N MET A 48 -4.46 -2.04 -9.99
CA MET A 48 -3.46 -2.50 -10.97
C MET A 48 -3.99 -3.62 -11.86
N ASN A 49 -4.89 -4.45 -11.34
CA ASN A 49 -5.42 -5.64 -12.01
C ASN A 49 -6.72 -5.38 -12.79
N GLU A 50 -7.36 -4.23 -12.58
CA GLU A 50 -8.41 -3.69 -13.46
C GLU A 50 -7.81 -3.36 -14.84
N ARG A 51 -7.80 -4.37 -15.71
CA ARG A 51 -7.57 -4.27 -17.16
C ARG A 51 -8.81 -3.78 -17.90
#